data_AF-A0A453M3Z9-F1
#
_entry.id   AF-A0A453M3Z9-F1
#
_cell.length_a   1.000
_cell.length_b   1.000
_cell.length_c   1.000
_cell.angle_alpha   90.00
_cell.angle_beta   90.00
_cell.angle_gamma   90.00
#
_symmetry.space_group_name_H-M   'P 1'
#
loop_
_entity.id
_entity.type
_entity.pdbx_description
1 polymer ?
#
loop_
_entity_poly.entity_id
_entity_poly.type
_entity_poly.pdbx_seq_one_letter_code
_entity_poly.pdbx_strand_id
1 'polypeptide(L)'
;MQEEDDFAPRRFLRARDHNIDKAPAMLLKYLSWKRTAKPHGSITDDEVHVELVQEKLYMQGFDEKGRPLVYLFLARHFPAKRDLDEFKRYVIYILDNTCTRLRTGQEKFAVVGDLRGWGYANCDIRAYVAALDIMQSCYPE
;
A
#
# COMPACT_ATOMS: atom_id res chain seq x y z
N MET A 1 -7.64 -25.62 -5.13
CA MET A 1 -8.57 -24.47 -5.10
C MET A 1 -8.12 -23.61 -3.95
N GLN A 2 -7.33 -22.59 -4.25
CA GLN A 2 -6.70 -21.76 -3.24
C GLN A 2 -7.75 -20.79 -2.72
N GLU A 3 -7.89 -20.71 -1.40
CA GLU A 3 -8.70 -19.72 -0.67
C GLU A 3 -8.15 -18.31 -0.95
N GLU A 4 -8.29 -17.82 -2.18
CA GLU A 4 -8.07 -16.42 -2.50
C GLU A 4 -9.27 -15.62 -1.97
N ASP A 5 -9.02 -14.96 -0.85
CA ASP A 5 -9.57 -13.64 -0.57
C ASP A 5 -11.01 -13.59 -0.01
N ASP A 6 -11.29 -14.42 1.02
CA ASP A 6 -12.51 -14.28 1.85
C ASP A 6 -12.46 -13.04 2.78
N PHE A 7 -11.36 -12.26 2.74
CA PHE A 7 -11.14 -11.04 3.52
C PHE A 7 -11.46 -9.74 2.76
N ALA A 8 -11.26 -9.68 1.43
CA ALA A 8 -11.63 -8.48 0.67
C ALA A 8 -13.12 -8.11 0.83
N PRO A 9 -14.10 -9.00 0.63
CA PRO A 9 -15.52 -8.64 0.76
C PRO A 9 -15.90 -8.20 2.19
N ARG A 10 -15.32 -8.85 3.21
CA ARG A 10 -15.60 -8.56 4.62
C ARG A 10 -15.06 -7.19 5.05
N ARG A 11 -13.91 -6.76 4.52
CA ARG A 11 -13.36 -5.42 4.74
C ARG A 11 -14.24 -4.33 4.15
N PHE A 12 -14.69 -4.50 2.90
CA PHE A 12 -15.58 -3.52 2.25
C PHE A 12 -16.95 -3.40 2.94
N LEU A 13 -17.48 -4.49 3.52
CA LEU A 13 -18.74 -4.48 4.27
C LEU A 13 -18.61 -3.84 5.67
N ARG A 14 -17.46 -4.02 6.34
CA ARG A 14 -17.24 -3.51 7.71
C ARG A 14 -16.82 -2.04 7.74
N ALA A 15 -16.06 -1.57 6.75
CA ALA A 15 -15.57 -0.18 6.66
C ALA A 15 -16.66 0.89 6.55
N ARG A 16 -17.91 0.51 6.24
CA ARG A 16 -18.99 1.46 5.95
C ARG A 16 -20.33 1.06 6.58
N ASP A 17 -20.27 0.45 7.75
CA ASP A 17 -21.44 0.28 8.63
C ASP A 17 -22.58 -0.56 8.01
N HIS A 18 -22.22 -1.61 7.23
CA HIS A 18 -23.17 -2.53 6.56
C HIS A 18 -24.08 -1.88 5.49
N ASN A 19 -23.62 -0.82 4.81
CA ASN A 19 -24.38 -0.20 3.73
C ASN A 19 -24.32 -1.04 2.42
N ILE A 20 -25.31 -1.92 2.26
CA ILE A 20 -25.42 -2.92 1.17
C ILE A 20 -25.53 -2.28 -0.22
N ASP A 21 -26.04 -1.05 -0.33
CA ASP A 21 -26.28 -0.42 -1.65
C ASP A 21 -25.00 0.13 -2.29
N LYS A 22 -23.99 0.50 -1.49
CA LYS A 22 -22.73 1.10 -1.97
C LYS A 22 -21.58 0.10 -2.04
N ALA A 23 -21.63 -0.99 -1.26
CA ALA A 23 -20.61 -2.02 -1.24
C ALA A 23 -20.35 -2.67 -2.63
N PRO A 24 -21.36 -2.98 -3.47
CA PRO A 24 -21.13 -3.60 -4.78
C PRO A 24 -20.40 -2.67 -5.76
N ALA A 25 -20.79 -1.40 -5.82
CA ALA A 25 -20.15 -0.42 -6.71
C ALA A 25 -18.68 -0.19 -6.34
N MET A 26 -18.37 -0.18 -5.04
CA MET A 26 -17.00 -0.03 -4.54
C MET A 26 -16.16 -1.29 -4.76
N LEU A 27 -16.73 -2.48 -4.55
CA LEU A 27 -16.06 -3.74 -4.87
C LEU A 27 -15.74 -3.81 -6.37
N LEU A 28 -16.67 -3.41 -7.24
CA LEU A 28 -16.46 -3.34 -8.69
C LEU A 28 -15.36 -2.33 -9.05
N LYS A 29 -15.32 -1.16 -8.40
CA LYS A 29 -14.25 -0.17 -8.57
C LYS A 29 -12.89 -0.75 -8.15
N TYR A 30 -12.81 -1.41 -7.00
CA TYR A 30 -11.60 -2.06 -6.51
C TYR A 30 -11.13 -3.18 -7.45
N LEU A 31 -12.04 -4.06 -7.89
CA LEU A 31 -11.71 -5.14 -8.83
C LEU A 31 -11.22 -4.60 -10.19
N SER A 32 -11.84 -3.52 -10.68
CA SER A 32 -11.41 -2.85 -11.91
C SER A 32 -10.02 -2.26 -11.74
N TRP A 33 -9.77 -1.56 -10.63
CA TRP A 33 -8.46 -1.01 -10.29
C TRP A 33 -7.40 -2.12 -10.12
N LYS A 34 -7.73 -3.22 -9.44
CA LYS A 34 -6.82 -4.37 -9.22
C LYS A 34 -6.37 -4.95 -10.56
N ARG A 35 -7.28 -5.08 -11.53
CA ARG A 35 -6.94 -5.56 -12.89
C ARG A 35 -6.04 -4.58 -13.65
N THR A 36 -6.27 -3.27 -13.53
CA THR A 36 -5.42 -2.29 -14.22
C THR A 36 -4.07 -2.09 -13.54
N ALA A 37 -4.03 -2.20 -12.21
CA ALA A 37 -2.83 -1.95 -11.41
C ALA A 37 -1.93 -3.18 -11.29
N LYS A 38 -2.49 -4.39 -11.37
CA LYS A 38 -1.77 -5.68 -11.33
C LYS A 38 -2.24 -6.58 -12.47
N PRO A 39 -1.88 -6.29 -13.73
CA PRO A 39 -2.34 -7.06 -14.89
C PRO A 39 -1.93 -8.53 -14.83
N HIS A 40 -0.81 -8.84 -14.16
CA HIS A 40 -0.30 -10.19 -13.96
C HIS A 40 -0.63 -10.77 -12.57
N GLY A 41 -1.55 -10.13 -11.82
CA GLY A 41 -1.97 -10.55 -10.49
C GLY A 41 -1.07 -10.10 -9.34
N SER A 42 0.23 -9.90 -9.60
CA SER A 42 1.21 -9.37 -8.65
C SER A 42 2.14 -8.38 -9.37
N ILE A 43 2.89 -7.61 -8.57
CA ILE A 43 3.95 -6.71 -9.05
C ILE A 43 5.28 -7.38 -8.72
N THR A 44 6.20 -7.46 -9.68
CA THR A 44 7.52 -8.07 -9.47
C THR A 44 8.59 -7.06 -9.05
N ASP A 45 9.70 -7.54 -8.51
CA ASP A 45 10.83 -6.71 -8.11
C ASP A 45 11.40 -5.90 -9.29
N ASP A 46 11.41 -6.47 -10.50
CA ASP A 46 11.88 -5.80 -11.72
C ASP A 46 11.01 -4.59 -12.10
N GLU A 47 9.70 -4.64 -11.86
CA GLU A 47 8.77 -3.56 -12.19
C GLU A 47 8.90 -2.33 -11.28
N VAL A 48 9.61 -2.48 -10.17
CA VAL A 48 9.79 -1.45 -9.13
C VAL A 48 11.26 -1.27 -8.73
N HIS A 49 12.18 -1.80 -9.53
CA HIS A 49 13.60 -1.90 -9.20
C HIS A 49 14.23 -0.52 -8.89
N VAL A 50 13.87 0.54 -9.61
CA VAL A 50 14.45 1.88 -9.40
C VAL A 50 14.02 2.43 -8.05
N GLU A 51 12.77 2.22 -7.65
CA GLU A 51 12.29 2.59 -6.32
C GLU A 51 12.85 1.68 -5.21
N LEU A 52 13.02 0.37 -5.50
CA LEU A 52 13.50 -0.63 -4.55
C LEU A 52 14.97 -0.37 -4.14
N VAL A 53 15.85 -0.09 -5.10
CA VAL A 53 17.29 0.18 -4.87
C VAL A 53 17.53 1.47 -4.07
N GLN A 54 16.56 2.38 -4.01
CA GLN A 54 16.68 3.59 -3.20
C GLN A 54 16.53 3.32 -1.70
N GLU A 55 16.13 2.10 -1.31
CA GLU A 55 16.06 1.64 0.09
C GLU A 55 15.28 2.62 0.99
N LYS A 56 14.19 3.19 0.45
CA LYS A 56 13.37 4.18 1.17
C LYS A 56 12.52 3.53 2.26
N LEU A 57 12.40 2.22 2.26
CA LEU A 57 11.47 1.49 3.09
C LEU A 57 12.05 0.15 3.55
N TYR A 58 11.88 -0.14 4.82
CA TYR A 58 12.17 -1.45 5.39
C TYR A 58 10.98 -1.94 6.20
N MET A 59 10.71 -3.25 6.14
CA MET A 59 9.66 -3.87 6.94
C MET A 59 10.30 -4.81 7.95
N GLN A 60 10.23 -4.49 9.23
CA GLN A 60 10.87 -5.30 10.26
C GLN A 60 10.12 -5.26 11.58
N GLY A 61 9.92 -6.43 12.18
CA GLY A 61 9.30 -6.54 13.50
C GLY A 61 7.79 -6.25 13.51
N PHE A 62 7.28 -6.19 14.74
CA PHE A 62 5.87 -5.94 15.06
C PHE A 62 5.80 -5.00 16.25
N ASP A 63 4.74 -4.21 16.34
CA ASP A 63 4.46 -3.42 17.54
C ASP A 63 3.88 -4.28 18.68
N GLU A 64 3.64 -3.67 19.84
CA GLU A 64 3.05 -4.33 21.01
C GLU A 64 1.66 -4.92 20.74
N LYS A 65 0.96 -4.43 19.70
CA LYS A 65 -0.36 -4.92 19.26
C LYS A 65 -0.25 -5.99 18.17
N GLY A 66 0.96 -6.44 17.83
CA GLY A 66 1.22 -7.43 16.80
C GLY A 66 0.99 -6.93 15.37
N ARG A 67 0.98 -5.62 15.15
CA ARG A 67 0.90 -5.01 13.82
C ARG A 67 2.29 -4.99 13.17
N PRO A 68 2.44 -5.40 11.90
CA PRO A 68 3.72 -5.30 11.21
C PRO A 68 4.17 -3.84 11.12
N LEU A 69 5.47 -3.62 11.29
CA LEU A 69 6.09 -2.29 11.26
C LEU A 69 6.76 -2.02 9.91
N VAL A 70 6.47 -0.83 9.37
CA VAL A 70 7.06 -0.28 8.15
C VAL A 70 7.85 0.96 8.51
N TYR A 71 9.14 0.98 8.19
CA TYR A 71 10.03 2.12 8.40
C TYR A 71 10.23 2.85 7.07
N LEU A 72 9.96 4.15 7.04
CA LEU A 72 10.10 5.02 5.89
C LEU A 72 11.24 6.02 6.11
N PHE A 73 12.17 6.11 5.16
CA PHE A 73 13.28 7.05 5.18
C PHE A 73 13.03 8.17 4.17
N LEU A 74 12.37 9.25 4.61
CA LEU A 74 11.84 10.26 3.68
C LEU A 74 12.95 11.08 2.99
N ALA A 75 14.11 11.22 3.63
CA ALA A 75 15.27 11.90 3.04
C ALA A 75 15.87 11.18 1.81
N ARG A 76 15.51 9.90 1.60
CA ARG A 76 15.93 9.12 0.43
C ARG A 76 14.98 9.29 -0.76
N HIS A 77 13.85 9.96 -0.58
CA HIS A 77 12.88 10.21 -1.65
C HIS A 77 13.27 11.46 -2.45
N PHE A 78 13.42 11.34 -3.77
CA PHE A 78 13.74 12.48 -4.64
C PHE A 78 12.70 12.60 -5.78
N PRO A 79 11.75 13.55 -5.68
CA PRO A 79 10.69 13.76 -6.67
C PRO A 79 11.24 13.99 -8.09
N ALA A 80 12.36 14.71 -8.20
CA ALA A 80 12.93 15.14 -9.48
C ALA A 80 13.44 13.98 -10.36
N LYS A 81 13.67 12.81 -9.78
CA LYS A 81 14.25 11.65 -10.48
C LYS A 81 13.30 10.46 -10.58
N ARG A 82 12.07 10.57 -10.08
CA ARG A 82 11.16 9.43 -10.03
C ARG A 82 10.25 9.37 -11.25
N ASP A 83 9.88 8.14 -11.60
CA ASP A 83 8.67 7.87 -12.37
C ASP A 83 7.47 7.75 -11.41
N LEU A 84 6.40 8.49 -11.70
CA LEU A 84 5.18 8.44 -10.88
C LEU A 84 4.46 7.10 -11.02
N ASP A 85 4.48 6.47 -12.19
CA ASP A 85 3.76 5.22 -12.39
C ASP A 85 4.52 4.03 -11.78
N GLU A 86 5.86 4.02 -11.87
CA GLU A 86 6.67 3.09 -11.09
C GLU A 86 6.47 3.28 -9.58
N PHE A 87 6.45 4.52 -9.08
CA PHE A 87 6.19 4.77 -7.66
C PHE A 87 4.83 4.23 -7.20
N LYS A 88 3.77 4.39 -8.02
CA LYS A 88 2.46 3.79 -7.70
C LYS A 88 2.54 2.27 -7.61
N ARG A 89 3.22 1.61 -8.57
CA ARG A 89 3.48 0.16 -8.52
C ARG A 89 4.25 -0.22 -7.26
N TYR A 90 5.27 0.55 -6.90
CA TYR A 90 6.05 0.33 -5.69
C TYR A 90 5.21 0.44 -4.42
N VAL A 91 4.31 1.41 -4.31
CA VAL A 91 3.38 1.51 -3.17
C VAL A 91 2.51 0.26 -3.06
N ILE A 92 1.97 -0.23 -4.18
CA ILE A 92 1.14 -1.44 -4.21
C ILE A 92 1.96 -2.67 -3.81
N TYR A 93 3.16 -2.81 -4.35
CA TYR A 93 4.11 -3.89 -4.02
C TYR A 93 4.39 -3.95 -2.52
N ILE A 94 4.68 -2.81 -1.90
CA ILE A 94 4.92 -2.70 -0.46
C ILE A 94 3.69 -3.06 0.36
N LEU A 95 2.50 -2.60 -0.05
CA LEU A 95 1.26 -2.91 0.66
C LEU A 95 0.93 -4.40 0.60
N ASP A 96 1.11 -5.04 -0.56
CA ASP A 96 0.93 -6.48 -0.71
C ASP A 96 1.86 -7.25 0.22
N ASN A 97 3.15 -6.91 0.21
CA ASN A 97 4.15 -7.57 1.06
C ASN A 97 3.94 -7.25 2.56
N THR A 98 3.35 -6.10 2.90
CA THR A 98 2.95 -5.81 4.29
C THR A 98 1.79 -6.71 4.69
N CYS A 99 0.84 -6.95 3.79
CA CYS A 99 -0.33 -7.77 4.05
C CYS A 99 -0.05 -9.27 4.18
N THR A 100 0.96 -9.80 3.48
CA THR A 100 1.40 -11.20 3.69
C THR A 100 1.93 -11.45 5.11
N ARG A 101 2.33 -10.38 5.82
CA ARG A 101 2.85 -10.44 7.20
C ARG A 101 1.80 -10.18 8.27
N LEU A 102 0.57 -9.85 7.88
CA LEU A 102 -0.53 -9.69 8.82
C LEU A 102 -0.90 -11.05 9.43
N ARG A 103 -0.98 -11.10 10.76
CA ARG A 103 -1.44 -12.29 11.48
C ARG A 103 -2.96 -12.44 11.34
N THR A 104 -3.48 -13.67 11.48
CA THR A 104 -4.91 -13.94 11.47
C THR A 104 -5.66 -13.02 12.44
N GLY A 105 -6.64 -12.26 11.94
CA GLY A 105 -7.42 -11.30 12.72
C GLY A 105 -6.80 -9.90 12.85
N GLN A 106 -5.60 -9.67 12.30
CA GLN A 106 -4.99 -8.33 12.21
C GLN A 106 -5.21 -7.75 10.81
N GLU A 107 -5.71 -6.52 10.76
CA GLU A 107 -5.98 -5.81 9.50
C GLU A 107 -5.19 -4.51 9.38
N LYS A 108 -4.46 -4.14 10.43
CA LYS A 108 -3.71 -2.89 10.52
C LYS A 108 -2.21 -3.14 10.52
N PHE A 109 -1.47 -2.22 9.92
CA PHE A 109 -0.02 -2.09 10.03
C PHE A 109 0.32 -0.75 10.68
N ALA A 110 1.57 -0.59 11.10
CA ALA A 110 2.07 0.66 11.67
C ALA A 110 3.26 1.17 10.87
N VAL A 111 3.34 2.49 10.72
CA VAL A 111 4.37 3.16 9.91
C VAL A 111 5.17 4.10 10.80
N VAL A 112 6.50 4.04 10.69
CA VAL A 112 7.45 4.93 11.35
C VAL A 112 8.17 5.72 10.27
N GLY A 113 7.97 7.03 10.24
CA GLY A 113 8.66 7.94 9.30
C GLY A 113 9.90 8.55 9.92
N ASP A 114 11.08 8.25 9.38
CA ASP A 114 12.32 8.95 9.66
C ASP A 114 12.42 10.22 8.79
N LEU A 115 12.31 11.37 9.45
CA LEU A 115 12.38 12.70 8.85
C LEU A 115 13.77 13.32 8.95
N ARG A 116 14.77 12.62 9.51
CA ARG A 116 16.14 13.16 9.60
C ARG A 116 16.69 13.40 8.21
N GLY A 117 17.08 14.64 7.93
CA GLY A 117 17.58 15.07 6.61
C GLY A 117 16.50 15.27 5.56
N TRP A 118 15.21 15.15 5.90
CA TRP A 118 14.13 15.49 4.98
C TRP A 118 14.06 17.00 4.78
N GLY A 119 13.98 17.44 3.52
CA GLY A 119 13.85 18.84 3.18
C GLY A 119 13.03 19.05 1.90
N TYR A 120 13.07 20.27 1.38
CA TYR A 120 12.28 20.66 0.20
C TYR A 120 12.56 19.78 -1.02
N ALA A 121 13.82 19.39 -1.22
CA ALA A 121 14.23 18.49 -2.30
C ALA A 121 13.63 17.09 -2.23
N ASN A 122 13.04 16.70 -1.08
CA ASN A 122 12.43 15.39 -0.86
C ASN A 122 10.89 15.44 -0.81
N CYS A 123 10.31 16.63 -0.80
CA CYS A 123 8.86 16.80 -0.66
C CYS A 123 8.16 16.47 -1.99
N ASP A 124 7.34 15.42 -1.99
CA ASP A 124 6.57 15.01 -3.15
C ASP A 124 5.07 14.89 -2.84
N ILE A 125 4.37 16.01 -2.95
CA ILE A 125 2.92 16.05 -2.72
C ILE A 125 2.17 15.11 -3.68
N ARG A 126 2.63 14.96 -4.92
CA ARG A 126 1.97 14.10 -5.91
C ARG A 126 2.12 12.62 -5.55
N ALA A 127 3.29 12.23 -5.06
CA ALA A 127 3.55 10.88 -4.56
C ALA A 127 2.66 10.58 -3.35
N TYR A 128 2.61 11.51 -2.39
CA TYR A 128 1.81 11.33 -1.17
C TYR A 128 0.33 11.19 -1.48
N VAL A 129 -0.21 12.04 -2.36
CA VAL A 129 -1.61 11.95 -2.79
C VAL A 129 -1.88 10.62 -3.50
N ALA A 130 -1.00 10.19 -4.41
CA ALA A 130 -1.15 8.91 -5.10
C ALA A 130 -1.09 7.72 -4.12
N ALA A 131 -0.17 7.75 -3.15
CA ALA A 131 -0.07 6.70 -2.14
C ALA A 131 -1.34 6.64 -1.26
N LEU A 132 -1.87 7.80 -0.85
CA LEU A 132 -3.11 7.88 -0.08
C LEU A 132 -4.32 7.37 -0.88
N ASP A 133 -4.43 7.72 -2.16
CA ASP A 133 -5.51 7.26 -3.04
C ASP A 133 -5.47 5.72 -3.23
N ILE A 134 -4.27 5.16 -3.39
CA ILE A 134 -4.06 3.71 -3.43
C ILE A 134 -4.45 3.05 -2.10
N MET A 135 -4.01 3.61 -0.97
CA MET A 135 -4.35 3.07 0.35
C MET A 135 -5.85 3.11 0.61
N GLN A 136 -6.53 4.21 0.28
CA GLN A 136 -7.99 4.33 0.42
C GLN A 136 -8.75 3.36 -0.51
N SER A 137 -8.20 3.08 -1.68
CA SER A 137 -8.80 2.15 -2.64
C SER A 137 -8.58 0.67 -2.26
N CYS A 138 -7.45 0.33 -1.63
CA CYS A 138 -7.12 -1.04 -1.20
C CYS A 138 -7.61 -1.39 0.21
N TYR A 139 -7.64 -0.40 1.10
CA TYR A 139 -7.99 -0.55 2.52
C TYR A 139 -8.93 0.58 2.92
N PRO A 140 -10.20 0.56 2.48
CA PRO A 140 -11.18 1.44 3.09
C PRO A 140 -11.30 1.03 4.56
N GLU A 141 -10.89 1.90 5.48
CA GLU A 141 -11.43 1.92 6.83
C GLU A 141 -12.81 2.60 6.85
#